data_AF-A0A4Q9RDY8-F1
#
_entry.id   AF-A0A4Q9RDY8-F1
#
_cell.length_a   1.000
_cell.length_b   1.000
_cell.length_c   1.000
_cell.angle_alpha   90.00
_cell.angle_beta   90.00
_cell.angle_gamma   90.00
#
_symmetry.space_group_name_H-M   'P 1'
#
loop_
_entity.id
_entity.type
_entity.pdbx_description
1 polymer ?
#
loop_
_entity_poly.entity_id
_entity_poly.type
_entity_poly.pdbx_seq_one_letter_code
_entity_poly.pdbx_strand_id
1 'polypeptide(L)'
;MTQTAVPRRETGFTMIELVVVIAILGILAAIALPHFIDSAKDAHRSTVRSVGGALTSAVSLVRGQYELNRSGGHNGCTADNCQINVIGYGNGSIDVNANGWPVGTERSGTPAATAAMSADECRNLWANLMQASAPSITGTSPAFTASANGVRCIYTYNLDGGDDAIEYNANTGEVFVTFN
;
A
#
# COMPACT_ATOMS: atom_id res chain seq x y z
N MET A 1 9.41 73.47 -23.56
CA MET A 1 8.22 72.76 -23.04
C MET A 1 8.68 71.92 -21.86
N THR A 2 8.52 72.43 -20.63
CA THR A 2 8.91 71.74 -19.40
C THR A 2 7.75 70.87 -18.91
N GLN A 3 7.90 69.55 -19.02
CA GLN A 3 6.95 68.58 -18.49
C GLN A 3 7.10 68.51 -16.97
N THR A 4 6.08 68.96 -16.25
CA THR A 4 5.98 68.85 -14.79
C THR A 4 5.56 67.42 -14.41
N ALA A 5 6.47 66.66 -13.79
CA ALA A 5 6.17 65.33 -13.27
C ALA A 5 5.24 65.45 -12.03
N VAL A 6 4.10 64.74 -12.06
CA VAL A 6 3.17 64.68 -10.94
C VAL A 6 3.70 63.68 -9.89
N PRO A 7 3.87 64.08 -8.61
CA PRO A 7 4.34 63.17 -7.57
C PRO A 7 3.31 62.06 -7.32
N ARG A 8 3.73 60.80 -7.41
CA ARG A 8 2.93 59.66 -6.95
C ARG A 8 2.77 59.74 -5.45
N ARG A 9 1.52 59.72 -4.97
CA ARG A 9 1.21 59.52 -3.56
C ARG A 9 1.42 58.04 -3.26
N GLU A 10 2.44 57.71 -2.48
CA GLU A 10 2.55 56.36 -1.91
C GLU A 10 1.50 56.22 -0.81
N THR A 11 0.44 55.48 -1.11
CA THR A 11 -0.55 55.04 -0.12
C THR A 11 0.06 53.87 0.65
N GLY A 12 0.67 54.15 1.80
CA GLY A 12 1.13 53.12 2.73
C GLY A 12 -0.05 52.39 3.38
N PHE A 13 0.13 51.10 3.66
CA PHE A 13 -0.84 50.29 4.41
C PHE A 13 -0.91 50.78 5.87
N THR A 14 -2.10 50.81 6.48
CA THR A 14 -2.23 51.24 7.87
C THR A 14 -1.83 50.10 8.83
N MET A 15 -1.26 50.44 9.99
CA MET A 15 -0.92 49.41 11.00
C MET A 15 -2.15 48.63 11.47
N ILE A 16 -3.30 49.29 11.57
CA ILE A 16 -4.55 48.63 11.98
C ILE A 16 -5.04 47.62 10.95
N GLU A 17 -4.86 47.91 9.66
CA GLU A 17 -5.26 47.00 8.57
C GLU A 17 -4.42 45.72 8.60
N LEU A 18 -3.12 45.85 8.88
CA LEU A 18 -2.26 44.68 9.06
C LEU A 18 -2.67 43.86 10.28
N VAL A 19 -2.98 44.51 11.41
CA VAL A 19 -3.40 43.84 12.66
C VAL A 19 -4.72 43.08 12.48
N VAL A 20 -5.70 43.70 11.81
CA VAL A 20 -6.99 43.04 11.54
C VAL A 20 -6.81 41.84 10.62
N VAL A 21 -5.95 41.94 9.60
CA VAL A 21 -5.69 40.83 8.67
C VAL A 21 -5.07 39.63 9.40
N ILE A 22 -4.04 39.83 10.23
CA ILE A 22 -3.43 38.73 10.97
C ILE A 22 -4.39 38.14 12.02
N ALA A 23 -5.27 38.96 12.60
CA ALA A 23 -6.29 38.49 13.54
C ALA A 23 -7.31 37.57 12.84
N ILE A 24 -7.78 37.96 11.65
CA ILE A 24 -8.69 37.14 10.84
C ILE A 24 -8.01 35.83 10.40
N LEU A 25 -6.77 35.91 9.91
CA LEU A 25 -5.99 34.72 9.52
C LEU A 25 -5.77 33.78 10.70
N GLY A 26 -5.56 34.32 11.92
CA GLY A 26 -5.44 33.52 13.14
C GLY A 26 -6.70 32.73 13.47
N ILE A 27 -7.88 33.35 13.37
CA ILE A 27 -9.16 32.68 13.62
C ILE A 27 -9.40 31.58 12.57
N LEU A 28 -9.17 31.88 11.29
CA LEU A 28 -9.33 30.91 10.20
C LEU A 28 -8.37 29.71 10.36
N ALA A 29 -7.12 29.96 10.75
CA ALA A 29 -6.13 28.90 10.98
C ALA A 29 -6.54 28.00 12.15
N ALA A 30 -7.05 28.58 13.24
CA ALA A 30 -7.46 27.84 14.43
C ALA A 30 -8.59 26.82 14.15
N ILE A 31 -9.53 27.15 13.25
CA ILE A 31 -10.62 26.25 12.87
C ILE A 31 -10.22 25.27 11.75
N ALA A 32 -9.37 25.69 10.82
CA ALA A 32 -9.05 24.89 9.62
C ALA A 32 -7.99 23.80 9.89
N LEU A 33 -7.00 24.09 10.74
CA LEU A 33 -5.91 23.17 11.02
C LEU A 33 -6.34 21.81 11.60
N PRO A 34 -7.21 21.71 12.63
CA PRO A 34 -7.62 20.41 13.15
C PRO A 34 -8.34 19.55 12.09
N HIS A 35 -9.23 20.17 11.31
CA HIS A 35 -9.93 19.47 10.23
C HIS A 35 -8.98 18.98 9.13
N PHE A 36 -7.95 19.76 8.81
CA PHE A 36 -6.93 19.36 7.83
C PHE A 36 -6.14 18.12 8.28
N ILE A 37 -5.77 18.05 9.57
CA ILE A 37 -5.07 16.89 10.14
C ILE A 37 -5.95 15.64 10.08
N ASP A 38 -7.23 15.74 10.47
CA ASP A 38 -8.14 14.60 10.43
C ASP A 38 -8.39 14.13 8.98
N SER A 39 -8.56 15.06 8.05
CA SER A 39 -8.71 14.74 6.62
C SER A 39 -7.48 14.02 6.05
N ALA A 40 -6.27 14.41 6.48
CA ALA A 40 -5.04 13.75 6.07
C ALA A 40 -4.97 12.30 6.59
N LYS A 41 -5.30 12.07 7.87
CA LYS A 41 -5.38 10.72 8.46
C LYS A 41 -6.41 9.84 7.77
N ASP A 42 -7.58 10.38 7.48
CA ASP A 42 -8.61 9.64 6.74
C ASP A 42 -8.16 9.28 5.33
N ALA A 43 -7.39 10.13 4.66
CA ALA A 43 -6.79 9.84 3.36
C ALA A 43 -5.75 8.71 3.44
N HIS A 44 -4.91 8.72 4.48
CA HIS A 44 -3.97 7.63 4.76
C HIS A 44 -4.69 6.31 5.01
N ARG A 45 -5.66 6.27 5.92
CA ARG A 45 -6.47 5.09 6.21
C ARG A 45 -7.22 4.58 4.97
N SER A 46 -7.77 5.48 4.15
CA SER A 46 -8.40 5.13 2.87
C SER A 46 -7.41 4.44 1.91
N THR A 47 -6.17 4.95 1.84
CA THR A 47 -5.10 4.33 1.04
C THR A 47 -4.80 2.91 1.52
N VAL A 48 -4.62 2.72 2.83
CA VAL A 48 -4.36 1.40 3.41
C VAL A 48 -5.51 0.43 3.17
N ARG A 49 -6.78 0.86 3.31
CA ARG A 49 -7.96 0.03 2.95
C ARG A 49 -7.96 -0.38 1.49
N SER A 50 -7.70 0.57 0.60
CA SER A 50 -7.67 0.34 -0.85
C SER A 50 -6.61 -0.70 -1.21
N VAL A 51 -5.40 -0.55 -0.66
CA VAL A 51 -4.30 -1.49 -0.88
C VAL A 51 -4.59 -2.86 -0.29
N GLY A 52 -5.18 -2.92 0.91
CA GLY A 52 -5.63 -4.18 1.51
C GLY A 52 -6.65 -4.91 0.63
N GLY A 53 -7.64 -4.20 0.09
CA GLY A 53 -8.62 -4.76 -0.85
C GLY A 53 -8.00 -5.23 -2.17
N ALA A 54 -7.00 -4.50 -2.69
CA ALA A 54 -6.24 -4.92 -3.86
C ALA A 54 -5.47 -6.22 -3.59
N LEU A 55 -4.84 -6.34 -2.40
CA LEU A 55 -4.15 -7.56 -1.98
C LEU A 55 -5.12 -8.74 -1.85
N THR A 56 -6.29 -8.56 -1.22
CA THR A 56 -7.35 -9.59 -1.12
C THR A 56 -7.75 -10.11 -2.50
N SER A 57 -7.93 -9.19 -3.45
CA SER A 57 -8.31 -9.52 -4.82
C SER A 57 -7.20 -10.30 -5.53
N ALA A 58 -5.95 -9.84 -5.40
CA ALA A 58 -4.78 -10.49 -5.97
C ALA A 58 -4.59 -11.93 -5.45
N VAL A 59 -4.68 -12.12 -4.13
CA VAL A 59 -4.59 -13.44 -3.48
C VAL A 59 -5.68 -14.38 -3.99
N SER A 60 -6.91 -13.88 -4.10
CA SER A 60 -8.05 -14.66 -4.60
C SER A 60 -7.90 -15.06 -6.07
N LEU A 61 -7.35 -14.17 -6.90
CA LEU A 61 -7.07 -14.46 -8.31
C LEU A 61 -5.99 -15.54 -8.47
N VAL A 62 -4.90 -15.46 -7.69
CA VAL A 62 -3.88 -16.53 -7.71
C VAL A 62 -4.47 -17.86 -7.26
N ARG A 63 -5.28 -17.87 -6.21
CA ARG A 63 -5.96 -19.08 -5.73
C ARG A 63 -6.83 -19.69 -6.83
N GLY A 64 -7.62 -18.86 -7.51
CA GLY A 64 -8.44 -19.28 -8.65
C GLY A 64 -7.59 -19.86 -9.80
N GLN A 65 -6.49 -19.19 -10.14
CA GLN A 65 -5.57 -19.66 -11.18
C GLN A 65 -4.93 -21.01 -10.81
N TYR A 66 -4.52 -21.18 -9.55
CA TYR A 66 -4.01 -22.45 -9.04
C TYR A 66 -5.03 -23.58 -9.18
N GLU A 67 -6.30 -23.32 -8.83
CA GLU A 67 -7.37 -24.32 -8.96
C GLU A 67 -7.61 -24.72 -10.43
N LEU A 68 -7.58 -23.75 -11.34
CA LEU A 68 -7.68 -24.03 -12.79
C LEU A 68 -6.49 -24.86 -13.29
N ASN A 69 -5.27 -24.53 -12.84
CA ASN A 69 -4.07 -25.25 -13.24
C ASN A 69 -4.12 -26.70 -12.75
N ARG A 70 -4.49 -26.94 -11.48
CA ARG A 70 -4.57 -28.30 -10.93
C ARG A 70 -5.69 -29.15 -11.52
N SER A 71 -6.74 -28.53 -12.07
CA SER A 71 -7.82 -29.24 -12.77
C SER A 71 -7.51 -29.55 -14.24
N GLY A 72 -6.27 -29.31 -14.70
CA GLY A 72 -5.86 -29.53 -16.09
C GLY A 72 -6.17 -28.38 -17.05
N GLY A 73 -6.54 -27.19 -16.54
CA GLY A 73 -6.85 -26.00 -17.34
C GLY A 73 -5.62 -25.32 -17.98
N HIS A 74 -4.41 -25.67 -17.52
CA HIS A 74 -3.14 -25.26 -18.13
C HIS A 74 -2.14 -26.42 -18.05
N ASN A 75 -1.52 -26.79 -19.18
CA ASN A 75 -0.44 -27.80 -19.28
C ASN A 75 0.90 -27.30 -18.66
N GLY A 76 0.82 -26.47 -17.62
CA GLY A 76 1.95 -25.71 -17.06
C GLY A 76 2.45 -26.20 -15.70
N CYS A 77 1.78 -27.17 -15.06
CA CYS A 77 2.29 -27.73 -13.82
C CYS A 77 3.51 -28.59 -14.14
N THR A 78 4.70 -28.12 -13.77
CA THR A 78 5.93 -28.89 -13.92
C THR A 78 5.89 -30.09 -12.98
N ALA A 79 6.02 -31.29 -13.54
CA ALA A 79 6.07 -32.56 -12.79
C ALA A 79 4.89 -32.78 -11.82
N ASP A 80 3.66 -32.52 -12.26
CA ASP A 80 2.41 -32.66 -11.48
C ASP A 80 2.31 -31.75 -10.23
N ASN A 81 3.25 -30.82 -10.06
CA ASN A 81 3.25 -29.87 -8.97
C ASN A 81 2.79 -28.49 -9.45
N CYS A 82 1.52 -28.19 -9.23
CA CYS A 82 0.94 -26.88 -9.55
C CYS A 82 1.25 -25.79 -8.51
N GLN A 83 1.98 -26.11 -7.44
CA GLN A 83 2.23 -25.17 -6.34
C GLN A 83 3.34 -24.17 -6.63
N ILE A 84 4.24 -24.51 -7.55
CA ILE A 84 5.40 -23.69 -7.89
C ILE A 84 5.14 -23.00 -9.21
N ASN A 85 5.48 -21.71 -9.31
CA ASN A 85 5.32 -20.91 -10.52
C ASN A 85 3.91 -21.01 -11.11
N VAL A 86 2.89 -20.54 -10.37
CA VAL A 86 1.49 -20.53 -10.82
C VAL A 86 1.36 -19.73 -12.11
N ILE A 87 1.29 -20.46 -13.24
CA ILE A 87 1.16 -19.90 -14.58
C ILE A 87 -0.22 -19.28 -14.76
N GLY A 88 -0.30 -18.18 -15.50
CA GLY A 88 -1.55 -17.47 -15.79
C GLY A 88 -1.82 -16.27 -14.87
N TYR A 89 -0.94 -16.01 -13.91
CA TYR A 89 -1.00 -14.82 -13.06
C TYR A 89 0.35 -14.09 -13.01
N GLY A 90 0.33 -12.77 -13.23
CA GLY A 90 1.53 -11.94 -13.20
C GLY A 90 2.64 -12.50 -14.11
N ASN A 91 3.85 -12.60 -13.57
CA ASN A 91 5.00 -13.17 -14.29
C ASN A 91 5.04 -14.70 -14.26
N GLY A 92 4.00 -15.36 -13.72
CA GLY A 92 3.96 -16.81 -13.56
C GLY A 92 4.94 -17.34 -12.52
N SER A 93 5.42 -16.49 -11.61
CA SER A 93 6.45 -16.82 -10.61
C SER A 93 5.87 -17.06 -9.21
N ILE A 94 4.59 -16.81 -8.97
CA ILE A 94 4.01 -16.95 -7.62
C ILE A 94 3.97 -18.43 -7.23
N ASP A 95 4.49 -18.75 -6.06
CA ASP A 95 4.34 -20.06 -5.43
C ASP A 95 3.22 -20.03 -4.39
N VAL A 96 2.52 -21.14 -4.26
CA VAL A 96 1.43 -21.33 -3.32
C VAL A 96 1.68 -22.50 -2.37
N ASN A 97 1.00 -22.52 -1.22
CA ASN A 97 1.03 -23.64 -0.29
C ASN A 97 0.08 -24.76 -0.70
N ALA A 98 -0.04 -25.80 0.14
CA ALA A 98 -0.93 -26.95 -0.11
C ALA A 98 -2.41 -26.56 -0.17
N ASN A 99 -2.78 -25.42 0.41
CA ASN A 99 -4.11 -24.83 0.32
C ASN A 99 -4.24 -23.87 -0.88
N GLY A 100 -3.23 -23.80 -1.75
CA GLY A 100 -3.15 -22.95 -2.93
C GLY A 100 -3.16 -21.46 -2.68
N TRP A 101 -2.75 -21.02 -1.49
CA TRP A 101 -2.56 -19.62 -1.14
C TRP A 101 -1.12 -19.17 -1.38
N PRO A 102 -0.88 -17.94 -1.92
CA PRO A 102 0.46 -17.41 -2.17
C PRO A 102 1.38 -17.46 -0.94
N VAL A 103 2.61 -17.93 -1.12
CA VAL A 103 3.64 -17.97 -0.06
C VAL A 103 4.99 -17.40 -0.47
N GLY A 104 5.31 -17.32 -1.77
CA GLY A 104 6.59 -16.78 -2.24
C GLY A 104 6.68 -16.75 -3.77
N THR A 105 7.89 -16.65 -4.30
CA THR A 105 8.16 -16.69 -5.76
C THR A 105 9.37 -17.51 -6.19
N GLU A 106 10.11 -18.07 -5.23
CA GLU A 106 11.37 -18.76 -5.46
C GLU A 106 11.47 -20.04 -4.60
N ARG A 107 10.33 -20.57 -4.16
CA ARG A 107 10.27 -21.83 -3.44
C ARG A 107 10.48 -23.01 -4.39
N SER A 108 10.81 -24.14 -3.79
CA SER A 108 10.92 -25.42 -4.49
C SER A 108 10.17 -26.51 -3.73
N GLY A 109 9.91 -27.64 -4.40
CA GLY A 109 9.17 -28.76 -3.82
C GLY A 109 7.69 -28.44 -3.63
N THR A 110 7.07 -29.03 -2.60
CA THR A 110 5.64 -28.93 -2.31
C THR A 110 5.41 -28.19 -0.98
N PRO A 111 5.25 -26.85 -0.99
CA PRO A 111 5.14 -26.09 0.25
C PRO A 111 3.90 -26.53 1.05
N ALA A 112 4.12 -26.90 2.32
CA ALA A 112 3.05 -27.28 3.24
C ALA A 112 2.06 -26.12 3.46
N ALA A 113 0.81 -26.43 3.83
CA ALA A 113 -0.21 -25.42 4.17
C ALA A 113 0.31 -24.38 5.18
N THR A 114 1.12 -24.82 6.14
CA THR A 114 1.72 -23.99 7.18
C THR A 114 3.17 -23.57 6.87
N ALA A 115 3.55 -23.48 5.60
CA ALA A 115 4.87 -23.01 5.20
C ALA A 115 5.13 -21.60 5.77
N ALA A 116 6.12 -21.49 6.66
CA ALA A 116 6.51 -20.22 7.24
C ALA A 116 7.21 -19.35 6.20
N MET A 117 6.93 -18.05 6.21
CA MET A 117 7.48 -17.06 5.29
C MET A 117 8.53 -16.20 6.00
N SER A 118 9.49 -15.71 5.22
CA SER A 118 10.43 -14.67 5.61
C SER A 118 9.90 -13.27 5.22
N ALA A 119 10.48 -12.22 5.81
CA ALA A 119 10.16 -10.85 5.42
C ALA A 119 10.46 -10.58 3.93
N ASP A 120 11.47 -11.25 3.37
CA ASP A 120 11.88 -11.12 1.97
C ASP A 120 10.84 -11.74 1.03
N GLU A 121 10.32 -12.91 1.40
CA GLU A 121 9.22 -13.54 0.67
C GLU A 121 7.94 -12.71 0.73
N CYS A 122 7.65 -12.07 1.86
CA CYS A 122 6.53 -11.13 1.95
C CYS A 122 6.71 -9.91 1.03
N ARG A 123 7.94 -9.37 0.87
CA ARG A 123 8.23 -8.29 -0.09
C ARG A 123 8.07 -8.75 -1.52
N ASN A 124 8.58 -9.94 -1.85
CA ASN A 124 8.45 -10.50 -3.18
C ASN A 124 6.99 -10.79 -3.54
N LEU A 125 6.21 -11.33 -2.60
CA LEU A 125 4.78 -11.51 -2.75
C LEU A 125 4.08 -10.18 -3.02
N TRP A 126 4.36 -9.14 -2.23
CA TRP A 126 3.77 -7.81 -2.42
C TRP A 126 3.97 -7.29 -3.86
N ALA A 127 5.20 -7.37 -4.37
CA ALA A 127 5.54 -6.91 -5.70
C ALA A 127 4.90 -7.77 -6.82
N ASN A 128 4.84 -9.09 -6.65
CA ASN A 128 4.36 -9.99 -7.70
C ASN A 128 2.83 -10.17 -7.69
N LEU A 129 2.18 -10.00 -6.53
CA LEU A 129 0.72 -9.98 -6.42
C LEU A 129 0.14 -8.68 -6.96
N MET A 130 0.63 -7.53 -6.50
CA MET A 130 0.05 -6.24 -6.93
C MET A 130 0.70 -5.66 -8.19
N GLN A 131 1.70 -6.36 -8.75
CA GLN A 131 2.36 -6.06 -10.01
C GLN A 131 2.71 -4.57 -10.15
N ALA A 132 2.30 -3.92 -11.24
CA ALA A 132 2.66 -2.54 -11.56
C ALA A 132 2.02 -1.47 -10.67
N SER A 133 1.03 -1.83 -9.84
CA SER A 133 0.29 -0.89 -9.00
C SER A 133 0.64 -1.02 -7.50
N ALA A 134 1.61 -1.86 -7.16
CA ALA A 134 2.06 -2.03 -5.80
C ALA A 134 2.69 -0.74 -5.27
N PRO A 135 2.22 -0.20 -4.12
CA PRO A 135 2.94 0.88 -3.43
C PRO A 135 4.36 0.45 -3.07
N SER A 136 5.27 1.42 -2.93
CA SER A 136 6.67 1.13 -2.64
C SER A 136 6.84 0.43 -1.29
N ILE A 137 7.61 -0.67 -1.29
CA ILE A 137 7.99 -1.42 -0.07
C ILE A 137 9.51 -1.44 0.16
N THR A 138 10.26 -0.84 -0.75
CA THR A 138 11.72 -0.72 -0.73
C THR A 138 12.14 0.72 -1.06
N GLY A 139 13.39 1.06 -0.73
CA GLY A 139 13.95 2.39 -0.95
C GLY A 139 14.12 3.20 0.33
N THR A 140 14.42 4.49 0.18
CA THR A 140 14.75 5.39 1.30
C THR A 140 13.52 5.92 2.06
N SER A 141 12.35 5.92 1.43
CA SER A 141 11.08 6.28 2.05
C SER A 141 9.96 5.40 1.47
N PRO A 142 9.90 4.12 1.85
CA PRO A 142 8.90 3.21 1.33
C PRO A 142 7.54 3.48 1.98
N ALA A 143 6.46 3.41 1.19
CA ALA A 143 5.10 3.58 1.69
C ALA A 143 4.71 2.47 2.69
N PHE A 144 5.18 1.25 2.45
CA PHE A 144 4.99 0.11 3.35
C PHE A 144 6.33 -0.53 3.75
N THR A 145 6.37 -1.22 4.87
CA THR A 145 7.43 -2.18 5.22
C THR A 145 6.83 -3.57 5.41
N ALA A 146 7.58 -4.62 5.09
CA ALA A 146 7.14 -6.00 5.30
C ALA A 146 7.88 -6.67 6.44
N SER A 147 7.13 -7.42 7.24
CA SER A 147 7.64 -8.41 8.19
C SER A 147 6.86 -9.71 8.04
N ALA A 148 7.39 -10.78 8.64
CA ALA A 148 6.74 -12.09 8.62
C ALA A 148 6.65 -12.68 10.02
N ASN A 149 5.55 -13.36 10.30
CA ASN A 149 5.34 -14.10 11.55
C ASN A 149 4.71 -15.46 11.23
N GLY A 150 5.54 -16.49 11.12
CA GLY A 150 5.10 -17.81 10.69
C GLY A 150 4.48 -17.76 9.30
N VAL A 151 3.18 -18.05 9.20
CA VAL A 151 2.41 -18.05 7.94
C VAL A 151 1.80 -16.69 7.58
N ARG A 152 2.14 -15.63 8.34
CA ARG A 152 1.55 -14.30 8.15
C ARG A 152 2.59 -13.33 7.59
N CYS A 153 2.18 -12.58 6.57
CA CYS A 153 2.89 -11.37 6.14
C CYS A 153 2.20 -10.16 6.75
N ILE A 154 2.98 -9.26 7.36
CA ILE A 154 2.48 -8.02 7.96
C ILE A 154 3.12 -6.87 7.20
N TYR A 155 2.27 -6.02 6.60
CA TYR A 155 2.65 -4.85 5.82
C TYR A 155 2.27 -3.59 6.59
N THR A 156 3.25 -2.93 7.20
CA THR A 156 3.04 -1.72 8.01
C THR A 156 3.14 -0.48 7.14
N TYR A 157 2.19 0.45 7.27
CA TYR A 157 2.14 1.70 6.52
C TYR A 157 2.97 2.79 7.20
N ASN A 158 3.95 3.35 6.49
CA ASN A 158 4.95 4.22 7.13
C ASN A 158 4.65 5.73 7.01
N LEU A 159 3.67 6.14 6.20
CA LEU A 159 3.46 7.55 5.89
C LEU A 159 2.56 8.29 6.90
N ASP A 160 1.96 7.59 7.86
CA ASP A 160 1.11 8.15 8.92
C ASP A 160 1.59 7.76 10.34
N GLY A 161 2.90 7.54 10.52
CA GLY A 161 3.48 7.23 11.84
C GLY A 161 3.72 5.76 12.14
N GLY A 162 3.37 4.83 11.25
CA GLY A 162 3.78 3.42 11.34
C GLY A 162 2.87 2.52 12.18
N ASP A 163 1.63 2.93 12.40
CA ASP A 163 0.66 2.30 13.30
C ASP A 163 -0.44 1.51 12.57
N ASP A 164 -0.72 1.85 11.32
CA ASP A 164 -1.62 1.13 10.43
C ASP A 164 -0.93 -0.06 9.73
N ALA A 165 -1.64 -1.19 9.57
CA ALA A 165 -1.08 -2.39 8.94
C ALA A 165 -2.09 -3.22 8.16
N ILE A 166 -1.59 -3.95 7.16
CA ILE A 166 -2.30 -4.99 6.42
C ILE A 166 -1.65 -6.33 6.76
N GLU A 167 -2.42 -7.28 7.27
CA GLU A 167 -1.97 -8.64 7.55
C GLU A 167 -2.56 -9.61 6.54
N TYR A 168 -1.71 -10.42 5.90
CA TYR A 168 -2.10 -11.53 5.03
C TYR A 168 -1.75 -12.87 5.69
N ASN A 169 -2.74 -13.75 5.85
CA ASN A 169 -2.56 -15.10 6.40
C ASN A 169 -2.52 -16.14 5.27
N ALA A 170 -1.34 -16.66 4.96
CA ALA A 170 -1.17 -17.62 3.88
C ALA A 170 -1.80 -18.98 4.16
N ASN A 171 -2.17 -19.32 5.40
CA ASN A 171 -2.87 -20.57 5.65
C ASN A 171 -4.36 -20.50 5.24
N THR A 172 -5.00 -19.33 5.41
CA THR A 172 -6.44 -19.14 5.16
C THR A 172 -6.76 -18.31 3.91
N GLY A 173 -5.79 -17.55 3.38
CA GLY A 173 -6.01 -16.61 2.28
C GLY A 173 -6.60 -15.28 2.72
N GLU A 174 -6.85 -15.08 4.01
CA GLU A 174 -7.49 -13.88 4.54
C GLU A 174 -6.52 -12.71 4.60
N VAL A 175 -7.06 -11.52 4.35
CA VAL A 175 -6.37 -10.24 4.49
C VAL A 175 -7.15 -9.38 5.47
N PHE A 176 -6.47 -8.88 6.49
CA PHE A 176 -7.04 -8.02 7.52
C PHE A 176 -6.34 -6.67 7.51
N VAL A 177 -7.09 -5.60 7.72
CA VAL A 177 -6.53 -4.25 7.87
C VAL A 177 -6.80 -3.75 9.27
N THR A 178 -5.76 -3.30 9.95
CA THR A 178 -5.81 -2.78 11.30
C THR A 178 -5.43 -1.30 11.27
N PHE A 179 -6.25 -0.47 11.93
CA PHE A 179 -5.96 0.93 12.18
C PHE A 179 -5.73 1.10 13.67
N ASN A 180 -4.69 1.82 14.04
CA ASN A 180 -4.44 2.20 15.44
C ASN A 180 -4.65 3.71 15.66
#